data_AF-A0A2H0ZD18-F1
#
_entry.id   AF-A0A2H0ZD18-F1
#
_cell.length_a   1.000
_cell.length_b   1.000
_cell.length_c   1.000
_cell.angle_alpha   90.00
_cell.angle_beta   90.00
_cell.angle_gamma   90.00
#
_symmetry.space_group_name_H-M   'P 1'
#
loop_
_entity.id
_entity.type
_entity.pdbx_description
1 polymer ?
#
loop_
_entity_poly.entity_id
_entity_poly.type
_entity_poly.pdbx_seq_one_letter_code
_entity_poly.pdbx_strand_id
1 'polypeptide(L)'
;MTIQFSIPTSDLDYCLSQLLDQKPPKILPEEIIQQLCHQLKAQLLEVPNIMALTSPCTLVGDIHGQFHDLLEIFRVGGSPPDTNYLFLGDYVDRGYYSVETISLLIALKLRYPERVFLIRGNHESRTITTNYGFYTEVLNKYNGSLKVWQYITDLFDYIPLGATIDGKIFATHGGLSPSCQLLDQIRAIDRFKEVPHDGIMADLVWSDPDPEIADFKLSPRGAGYLFGYDVMRKFNHDNDLQQLVRAHQLCNEGFVSYWQGMCLTIWSAPNYCYRCGNRASVLEISHSSYEARKNNSQGVLPGQYCNVFEASPENDEDTFQGRGVNGINPDNLHSSKDSFSAYFDGRARTQQVEYFL
;
A
#
# COMPACT_ATOMS: atom_id res chain seq x y z
N MET A 1 14.13 -30.96 -17.27
CA MET A 1 13.32 -29.74 -17.42
C MET A 1 12.02 -29.98 -16.68
N THR A 2 11.92 -29.52 -15.45
CA THR A 2 10.63 -29.44 -14.74
C THR A 2 9.86 -28.29 -15.39
N ILE A 3 8.73 -28.59 -16.02
CA ILE A 3 7.80 -27.55 -16.49
C ILE A 3 7.35 -26.82 -15.22
N GLN A 4 7.66 -25.53 -15.13
CA GLN A 4 7.19 -24.69 -14.03
C GLN A 4 5.66 -24.65 -14.12
N PHE A 5 4.99 -25.22 -13.13
CA PHE A 5 3.53 -25.23 -13.08
C PHE A 5 3.03 -23.77 -13.05
N SER A 6 2.19 -23.41 -14.02
CA SER A 6 1.50 -22.14 -14.07
C SER A 6 0.00 -22.39 -13.95
N ILE A 7 -0.69 -21.69 -13.04
CA ILE A 7 -2.15 -21.69 -12.96
C ILE A 7 -2.70 -21.26 -14.34
N PRO A 8 -3.62 -22.04 -14.93
CA PRO A 8 -4.26 -21.68 -16.20
C PRO A 8 -4.91 -20.29 -16.14
N THR A 9 -4.84 -19.55 -17.25
CA THR A 9 -5.48 -18.23 -17.35
C THR A 9 -6.98 -18.28 -17.04
N SER A 10 -7.67 -19.36 -17.44
CA SER A 10 -9.08 -19.59 -17.12
C SER A 10 -9.36 -19.61 -15.62
N ASP A 11 -8.44 -20.15 -14.83
CA ASP A 11 -8.61 -20.31 -13.39
C ASP A 11 -8.36 -18.97 -12.68
N LEU A 12 -7.41 -18.17 -13.18
CA LEU A 12 -7.22 -16.79 -12.75
C LEU A 12 -8.44 -15.92 -13.11
N ASP A 13 -8.98 -16.05 -14.32
CA ASP A 13 -10.19 -15.34 -14.75
C ASP A 13 -11.40 -15.75 -13.89
N TYR A 14 -11.49 -17.04 -13.53
CA TYR A 14 -12.49 -17.50 -12.59
C TYR A 14 -12.33 -16.86 -11.21
N CYS A 15 -11.12 -16.82 -10.64
CA CYS A 15 -10.85 -16.15 -9.37
C CYS A 15 -11.23 -14.67 -9.42
N LEU A 16 -10.87 -13.96 -10.49
CA LEU A 16 -11.24 -12.57 -10.71
C LEU A 16 -12.76 -12.39 -10.76
N SER A 17 -13.51 -13.25 -11.46
CA SER A 17 -14.98 -13.15 -11.48
C SER A 17 -15.62 -13.40 -10.10
N GLN A 18 -15.03 -14.25 -9.25
CA GLN A 18 -15.54 -14.43 -7.88
C GLN A 18 -15.35 -13.17 -7.02
N LEU A 19 -14.26 -12.43 -7.24
CA LEU A 19 -13.95 -11.22 -6.50
C LEU A 19 -14.68 -9.97 -7.04
N LEU A 20 -14.77 -9.83 -8.37
CA LEU A 20 -15.25 -8.61 -9.03
C LEU A 20 -16.76 -8.63 -9.32
N ASP A 21 -17.33 -9.78 -9.71
CA ASP A 21 -18.69 -9.82 -10.25
C ASP A 21 -19.76 -10.13 -9.18
N GLN A 22 -19.32 -10.55 -7.99
CA GLN A 22 -20.21 -10.93 -6.89
C GLN A 22 -20.49 -9.76 -5.95
N LYS A 23 -21.72 -9.68 -5.41
CA LYS A 23 -22.14 -8.69 -4.41
C LYS A 23 -22.84 -9.39 -3.24
N PRO A 24 -22.21 -9.52 -2.05
CA PRO A 24 -20.84 -9.09 -1.71
C PRO A 24 -19.76 -9.89 -2.45
N PRO A 25 -18.51 -9.39 -2.53
CA PRO A 25 -17.39 -10.11 -3.12
C PRO A 25 -17.21 -11.48 -2.44
N LYS A 26 -16.93 -12.51 -3.23
CA LYS A 26 -16.79 -13.87 -2.71
C LYS A 26 -15.32 -14.15 -2.40
N ILE A 27 -15.04 -14.43 -1.12
CA ILE A 27 -13.72 -14.89 -0.70
C ILE A 27 -13.32 -16.18 -1.42
N LEU A 28 -12.04 -16.29 -1.78
CA LEU A 28 -11.51 -17.48 -2.44
C LEU A 28 -11.27 -18.60 -1.41
N PRO A 29 -11.46 -19.88 -1.78
CA PRO A 29 -11.14 -21.00 -0.90
C PRO A 29 -9.67 -21.02 -0.47
N GLU A 30 -9.39 -21.59 0.71
CA GLU A 30 -8.04 -21.68 1.31
C GLU A 30 -7.02 -22.30 0.34
N GLU A 31 -7.41 -23.38 -0.35
CA GLU A 31 -6.55 -24.09 -1.30
C GLU A 31 -6.19 -23.24 -2.52
N ILE A 32 -7.13 -22.40 -2.97
CA ILE A 32 -6.91 -21.47 -4.09
C ILE A 32 -5.94 -20.38 -3.67
N ILE A 33 -6.13 -19.78 -2.48
CA ILE A 33 -5.17 -18.79 -1.95
C ILE A 33 -3.78 -19.39 -1.82
N GLN A 34 -3.67 -20.62 -1.31
CA GLN A 34 -2.39 -21.32 -1.20
C GLN A 34 -1.68 -21.43 -2.56
N GLN A 35 -2.41 -21.86 -3.60
CA GLN A 35 -1.87 -22.01 -4.96
C GLN A 35 -1.43 -20.66 -5.55
N LEU A 36 -2.28 -19.63 -5.42
CA LEU A 36 -1.97 -18.29 -5.90
C LEU A 36 -0.71 -17.72 -5.21
N CYS A 37 -0.62 -17.81 -3.87
CA CYS A 37 0.55 -17.37 -3.12
C CYS A 37 1.80 -18.16 -3.53
N HIS A 38 1.71 -19.48 -3.69
CA HIS A 38 2.85 -20.31 -4.09
C HIS A 38 3.38 -19.91 -5.48
N GLN A 39 2.49 -19.73 -6.46
CA GLN A 39 2.92 -19.34 -7.80
C GLN A 39 3.48 -17.92 -7.82
N LEU A 40 2.87 -16.97 -7.10
CA LEU A 40 3.36 -15.60 -7.07
C LEU A 40 4.73 -15.52 -6.39
N LYS A 41 4.96 -16.26 -5.30
CA LYS A 41 6.30 -16.39 -4.69
C LYS A 41 7.34 -16.87 -5.70
N ALA A 42 6.99 -17.87 -6.51
CA ALA A 42 7.90 -18.38 -7.55
C ALA A 42 8.24 -17.33 -8.61
N GLN A 43 7.28 -16.48 -9.00
CA GLN A 43 7.55 -15.35 -9.91
C GLN A 43 8.39 -14.26 -9.24
N LEU A 44 8.08 -13.90 -7.99
CA LEU A 44 8.74 -12.82 -7.27
C LEU A 44 10.19 -13.15 -6.88
N LEU A 45 10.57 -14.44 -6.80
CA LEU A 45 11.96 -14.85 -6.55
C LEU A 45 12.95 -14.25 -7.56
N GLU A 46 12.54 -14.11 -8.82
CA GLU A 46 13.39 -13.57 -9.89
C GLU A 46 13.31 -12.04 -10.02
N VAL A 47 12.37 -11.41 -9.30
CA VAL A 47 12.17 -9.96 -9.34
C VAL A 47 13.19 -9.26 -8.43
N PRO A 48 13.88 -8.21 -8.90
CA PRO A 48 14.83 -7.45 -8.08
C PRO A 48 14.11 -6.63 -6.99
N ASN A 49 14.85 -6.20 -5.96
CA ASN A 49 14.28 -5.34 -4.90
C ASN A 49 13.74 -4.01 -5.43
N ILE A 50 14.34 -3.49 -6.51
CA ILE A 50 13.89 -2.30 -7.24
C ILE A 50 13.54 -2.72 -8.65
N MET A 51 12.26 -2.69 -8.98
CA MET A 51 11.76 -2.91 -10.34
C MET A 51 12.12 -1.71 -11.24
N ALA A 52 12.30 -1.94 -12.54
CA ALA A 52 12.47 -0.88 -13.53
C ALA A 52 11.22 -0.83 -14.41
N LEU A 53 10.45 0.25 -14.29
CA LEU A 53 9.18 0.46 -14.98
C LEU A 53 9.28 1.65 -15.93
N THR A 54 8.36 1.72 -16.88
CA THR A 54 8.28 2.81 -17.86
C THR A 54 6.91 3.48 -17.82
N SER A 55 6.85 4.79 -18.11
CA SER A 55 5.56 5.45 -18.38
C SER A 55 4.95 4.97 -19.71
N PRO A 56 3.60 4.98 -19.86
CA PRO A 56 2.62 5.42 -18.88
C PRO A 56 2.41 4.42 -17.73
N CYS A 57 2.20 4.92 -16.52
CA CYS A 57 1.85 4.11 -15.35
C CYS A 57 1.05 4.90 -14.30
N THR A 58 0.22 4.20 -13.54
CA THR A 58 -0.60 4.74 -12.46
C THR A 58 -0.11 4.23 -11.12
N LEU A 59 0.26 5.12 -10.22
CA LEU A 59 0.72 4.80 -8.88
C LEU A 59 -0.43 4.92 -7.88
N VAL A 60 -0.57 3.92 -7.02
CA VAL A 60 -1.62 3.79 -6.02
C VAL A 60 -0.97 3.70 -4.64
N GLY A 61 -1.37 4.58 -3.72
CA GLY A 61 -0.94 4.56 -2.32
C GLY A 61 -1.67 3.48 -1.51
N ASP A 62 -1.80 3.74 -0.21
CA ASP A 62 -2.41 2.83 0.77
C ASP A 62 -3.87 2.49 0.42
N ILE A 63 -4.27 1.24 0.63
CA ILE A 63 -5.63 0.72 0.40
C ILE A 63 -6.28 0.26 1.70
N HIS A 64 -5.51 -0.40 2.58
CA HIS A 64 -5.96 -0.82 3.90
C HIS A 64 -7.29 -1.58 3.91
N GLY A 65 -7.42 -2.62 3.08
CA GLY A 65 -8.61 -3.47 3.05
C GLY A 65 -9.91 -2.76 2.67
N GLN A 66 -9.85 -1.55 2.09
CA GLN A 66 -11.02 -0.85 1.54
C GLN A 66 -11.30 -1.32 0.11
N PHE A 67 -11.79 -2.56 -0.02
CA PHE A 67 -11.97 -3.24 -1.29
C PHE A 67 -12.84 -2.47 -2.31
N HIS A 68 -13.93 -1.86 -1.86
CA HIS A 68 -14.82 -1.12 -2.75
C HIS A 68 -14.16 0.15 -3.31
N ASP A 69 -13.33 0.82 -2.52
CA ASP A 69 -12.53 1.96 -2.99
C ASP A 69 -11.42 1.52 -3.95
N LEU A 70 -10.87 0.29 -3.79
CA LEU A 70 -10.00 -0.31 -4.80
C LEU A 70 -10.71 -0.52 -6.15
N LEU A 71 -12.00 -0.87 -6.14
CA LEU A 71 -12.76 -0.95 -7.39
C LEU A 71 -12.97 0.44 -8.01
N GLU A 72 -13.19 1.47 -7.18
CA GLU A 72 -13.29 2.85 -7.66
C GLU A 72 -11.97 3.35 -8.28
N ILE A 73 -10.81 2.95 -7.71
CA ILE A 73 -9.49 3.22 -8.32
C ILE A 73 -9.40 2.70 -9.76
N PHE A 74 -9.95 1.51 -10.06
CA PHE A 74 -9.97 0.96 -11.41
C PHE A 74 -10.99 1.63 -12.33
N ARG A 75 -12.02 2.28 -11.78
CA ARG A 75 -12.98 3.09 -12.54
C ARG A 75 -12.40 4.46 -12.90
N VAL A 76 -11.65 5.04 -11.98
CA VAL A 76 -11.00 6.35 -12.13
C VAL A 76 -9.76 6.26 -13.02
N GLY A 77 -8.86 5.30 -12.76
CA GLY A 77 -7.59 5.15 -13.48
C GLY A 77 -7.63 4.21 -14.70
N GLY A 78 -8.76 3.54 -14.94
CA GLY A 78 -8.91 2.51 -15.97
C GLY A 78 -8.54 1.11 -15.50
N SER A 79 -9.18 0.08 -16.05
CA SER A 79 -9.01 -1.29 -15.55
C SER A 79 -7.77 -1.98 -16.15
N PRO A 80 -7.07 -2.85 -15.40
CA PRO A 80 -6.12 -3.78 -16.00
C PRO A 80 -6.83 -4.69 -17.03
N PRO A 81 -6.20 -5.02 -18.18
CA PRO A 81 -4.80 -4.73 -18.54
C PRO A 81 -4.58 -3.41 -19.30
N ASP A 82 -5.60 -2.58 -19.48
CA ASP A 82 -5.51 -1.37 -20.30
C ASP A 82 -4.66 -0.27 -19.65
N THR A 83 -4.60 -0.27 -18.31
CA THR A 83 -3.74 0.62 -17.51
C THR A 83 -2.63 -0.18 -16.80
N ASN A 84 -1.41 0.37 -16.79
CA ASN A 84 -0.30 -0.15 -15.98
C ASN A 84 -0.38 0.42 -14.56
N TYR A 85 -0.27 -0.42 -13.54
CA TYR A 85 -0.39 -0.05 -12.13
C TYR A 85 0.85 -0.41 -11.32
N LEU A 86 1.31 0.52 -10.48
CA LEU A 86 2.25 0.28 -9.39
C LEU A 86 1.57 0.61 -8.05
N PHE A 87 1.32 -0.41 -7.25
CA PHE A 87 0.78 -0.25 -5.90
C PHE A 87 1.91 -0.13 -4.87
N LEU A 88 1.80 0.86 -3.99
CA LEU A 88 2.87 1.30 -3.09
C LEU A 88 2.86 0.63 -1.72
N GLY A 89 2.16 -0.49 -1.53
CA GLY A 89 2.07 -1.20 -0.25
C GLY A 89 0.80 -0.88 0.55
N ASP A 90 0.72 -1.43 1.76
CA ASP A 90 -0.38 -1.26 2.72
C ASP A 90 -1.74 -1.66 2.14
N TYR A 91 -1.79 -2.93 1.72
CA TYR A 91 -2.95 -3.56 1.11
C TYR A 91 -3.98 -4.02 2.15
N VAL A 92 -3.48 -4.43 3.31
CA VAL A 92 -4.24 -5.10 4.37
C VAL A 92 -4.33 -4.24 5.62
N ASP A 93 -5.04 -4.78 6.63
CA ASP A 93 -5.32 -4.16 7.92
C ASP A 93 -6.20 -2.92 7.83
N ARG A 94 -6.72 -2.48 8.99
CA ARG A 94 -7.50 -1.24 9.18
C ARG A 94 -8.87 -1.19 8.49
N GLY A 95 -9.07 -1.86 7.36
CA GLY A 95 -10.37 -2.06 6.70
C GLY A 95 -11.00 -3.43 6.99
N TYR A 96 -12.20 -3.63 6.44
CA TYR A 96 -12.99 -4.85 6.63
C TYR A 96 -12.73 -5.95 5.59
N TYR A 97 -12.13 -5.60 4.44
CA TYR A 97 -12.00 -6.48 3.27
C TYR A 97 -10.54 -6.68 2.84
N SER A 98 -9.63 -6.86 3.80
CA SER A 98 -8.21 -7.09 3.50
C SER A 98 -8.02 -8.40 2.72
N VAL A 99 -8.77 -9.46 3.05
CA VAL A 99 -8.72 -10.76 2.37
C VAL A 99 -9.07 -10.60 0.89
N GLU A 100 -10.17 -9.93 0.58
CA GLU A 100 -10.62 -9.70 -0.80
C GLU A 100 -9.64 -8.79 -1.54
N THR A 101 -9.18 -7.72 -0.88
CA THR A 101 -8.21 -6.75 -1.43
C THR A 101 -6.92 -7.43 -1.87
N ILE A 102 -6.25 -8.14 -0.95
CA ILE A 102 -4.99 -8.80 -1.29
C ILE A 102 -5.19 -9.96 -2.27
N SER A 103 -6.31 -10.69 -2.18
CA SER A 103 -6.63 -11.75 -3.14
C SER A 103 -6.79 -11.21 -4.56
N LEU A 104 -7.45 -10.07 -4.72
CA LEU A 104 -7.62 -9.40 -6.01
C LEU A 104 -6.28 -8.95 -6.58
N LEU A 105 -5.44 -8.31 -5.77
CA LEU A 105 -4.11 -7.86 -6.21
C LEU A 105 -3.20 -9.02 -6.61
N ILE A 106 -3.23 -10.14 -5.87
CA ILE A 106 -2.48 -11.36 -6.21
C ILE A 106 -2.98 -11.94 -7.54
N ALA A 107 -4.31 -12.10 -7.70
CA ALA A 107 -4.90 -12.63 -8.92
C ALA A 107 -4.60 -11.74 -10.14
N LEU A 108 -4.72 -10.42 -9.99
CA LEU A 108 -4.37 -9.45 -11.04
C LEU A 108 -2.89 -9.48 -11.39
N LYS A 109 -1.99 -9.57 -10.39
CA LYS A 109 -0.54 -9.68 -10.64
C LYS A 109 -0.20 -10.95 -11.42
N LEU A 110 -0.77 -12.09 -11.04
CA LEU A 110 -0.55 -13.36 -11.74
C LEU A 110 -1.15 -13.33 -13.16
N ARG A 111 -2.30 -12.68 -13.32
CA ARG A 111 -3.03 -12.60 -14.60
C ARG A 111 -2.40 -11.61 -15.58
N TYR A 112 -1.82 -10.54 -15.08
CA TYR A 112 -1.24 -9.44 -15.84
C TYR A 112 0.14 -9.03 -15.26
N PRO A 113 1.14 -9.93 -15.31
CA PRO A 113 2.43 -9.72 -14.63
C PRO A 113 3.22 -8.51 -15.12
N GLU A 114 3.02 -8.10 -16.38
CA GLU A 114 3.66 -6.93 -16.98
C GLU A 114 2.82 -5.65 -16.86
N ARG A 115 1.65 -5.71 -16.21
CA ARG A 115 0.74 -4.57 -16.06
C ARG A 115 0.52 -4.17 -14.62
N VAL A 116 0.57 -5.11 -13.69
CA VAL A 116 0.35 -4.86 -12.26
C VAL A 116 1.65 -5.11 -11.50
N PHE A 117 2.08 -4.14 -10.72
CA PHE A 117 3.31 -4.17 -9.93
C PHE A 117 2.97 -3.85 -8.47
N LEU A 118 3.57 -4.59 -7.54
CA LEU A 118 3.33 -4.47 -6.11
C LEU A 118 4.68 -4.22 -5.43
N ILE A 119 4.74 -3.25 -4.52
CA ILE A 119 5.87 -3.10 -3.59
C ILE A 119 5.39 -3.28 -2.15
N ARG A 120 6.32 -3.53 -1.23
CA ARG A 120 6.00 -3.91 0.16
C ARG A 120 5.76 -2.66 1.00
N GLY A 121 4.62 -2.59 1.69
CA GLY A 121 4.35 -1.62 2.75
C GLY A 121 4.73 -2.15 4.12
N ASN A 122 4.55 -1.33 5.16
CA ASN A 122 4.85 -1.77 6.52
C ASN A 122 3.77 -2.72 7.06
N HIS A 123 2.55 -2.66 6.53
CA HIS A 123 1.48 -3.60 6.88
C HIS A 123 1.64 -4.99 6.25
N GLU A 124 2.51 -5.16 5.26
CA GLU A 124 2.89 -6.48 4.73
C GLU A 124 3.93 -7.18 5.64
N SER A 125 3.59 -7.29 6.93
CA SER A 125 4.40 -7.80 8.04
C SER A 125 3.56 -8.70 8.96
N ARG A 126 4.15 -9.78 9.48
CA ARG A 126 3.48 -10.66 10.46
C ARG A 126 3.16 -9.93 11.75
N THR A 127 4.09 -9.09 12.23
CA THR A 127 3.91 -8.35 13.48
C THR A 127 2.78 -7.33 13.35
N ILE A 128 2.71 -6.61 12.23
CA ILE A 128 1.67 -5.60 12.03
C ILE A 128 0.30 -6.25 11.81
N THR A 129 0.19 -7.23 10.91
CA THR A 129 -1.09 -7.90 10.62
C THR A 129 -1.72 -8.64 11.81
N THR A 130 -0.90 -9.08 12.78
CA THR A 130 -1.39 -9.67 14.03
C THR A 130 -2.14 -8.65 14.89
N ASN A 131 -1.74 -7.37 14.83
CA ASN A 131 -2.23 -6.32 15.72
C ASN A 131 -3.27 -5.39 15.09
N TYR A 132 -3.31 -5.28 13.75
CA TYR A 132 -4.07 -4.23 13.04
C TYR A 132 -5.21 -4.73 12.14
N GLY A 133 -5.58 -6.01 12.26
CA GLY A 133 -6.89 -6.51 11.83
C GLY A 133 -6.86 -7.72 10.93
N PHE A 134 -5.86 -7.86 10.06
CA PHE A 134 -5.85 -8.88 9.03
C PHE A 134 -5.83 -10.31 9.59
N TYR A 135 -5.07 -10.55 10.66
CA TYR A 135 -5.07 -11.85 11.36
C TYR A 135 -6.47 -12.25 11.84
N THR A 136 -7.15 -11.32 12.52
CA THR A 136 -8.50 -11.54 13.06
C THR A 136 -9.52 -11.68 11.93
N GLU A 137 -9.39 -10.90 10.87
CA GLU A 137 -10.24 -10.99 9.68
C GLU A 137 -10.16 -12.37 9.04
N VAL A 138 -8.94 -12.89 8.82
CA VAL A 138 -8.73 -14.24 8.29
C VAL A 138 -9.34 -15.30 9.19
N LEU A 139 -9.08 -15.23 10.50
CA LEU A 139 -9.62 -16.19 11.47
C LEU A 139 -11.15 -16.25 11.41
N ASN A 140 -11.80 -15.09 11.26
CA ASN A 140 -13.25 -15.00 11.17
C ASN A 140 -13.79 -15.52 9.82
N LYS A 141 -13.17 -15.13 8.70
CA LYS A 141 -13.63 -15.47 7.34
C LYS A 141 -13.38 -16.93 6.95
N TYR A 142 -12.36 -17.56 7.53
CA TYR A 142 -11.97 -18.95 7.25
C TYR A 142 -12.28 -19.92 8.41
N ASN A 143 -13.36 -19.67 9.14
CA ASN A 143 -13.90 -20.56 10.18
C ASN A 143 -12.86 -21.04 11.21
N GLY A 144 -12.00 -20.13 11.67
CA GLY A 144 -10.95 -20.41 12.66
C GLY A 144 -9.64 -20.92 12.08
N SER A 145 -9.53 -21.10 10.75
CA SER A 145 -8.26 -21.44 10.09
C SER A 145 -7.39 -20.19 9.89
N LEU A 146 -6.11 -20.28 10.26
CA LEU A 146 -5.11 -19.21 10.05
C LEU A 146 -4.19 -19.49 8.86
N LYS A 147 -4.40 -20.57 8.12
CA LYS A 147 -3.50 -20.95 7.02
C LYS A 147 -3.46 -19.89 5.92
N VAL A 148 -4.58 -19.25 5.61
CA VAL A 148 -4.62 -18.13 4.66
C VAL A 148 -3.73 -16.97 5.10
N TRP A 149 -3.74 -16.61 6.39
CA TRP A 149 -2.86 -15.58 6.94
C TRP A 149 -1.39 -16.00 6.83
N GLN A 150 -1.07 -17.27 7.11
CA GLN A 150 0.28 -17.82 6.95
C GLN A 150 0.73 -17.76 5.49
N TYR A 151 -0.09 -18.22 4.53
CA TYR A 151 0.26 -18.21 3.11
C TYR A 151 0.49 -16.80 2.56
N ILE A 152 -0.32 -15.84 2.98
CA ILE A 152 -0.21 -14.45 2.53
C ILE A 152 0.99 -13.75 3.19
N THR A 153 1.20 -13.92 4.50
CA THR A 153 2.38 -13.34 5.17
C THR A 153 3.70 -13.97 4.70
N ASP A 154 3.71 -15.25 4.35
CA ASP A 154 4.86 -15.90 3.70
C ASP A 154 5.12 -15.41 2.28
N LEU A 155 4.10 -14.88 1.60
CA LEU A 155 4.23 -14.21 0.30
C LEU A 155 4.77 -12.79 0.47
N PHE A 156 4.39 -12.07 1.51
CA PHE A 156 4.83 -10.69 1.77
C PHE A 156 6.35 -10.54 1.79
N ASP A 157 7.08 -11.56 2.28
CA ASP A 157 8.54 -11.60 2.28
C ASP A 157 9.18 -11.50 0.88
N TYR A 158 8.43 -11.81 -0.17
CA TYR A 158 8.92 -11.88 -1.54
C TYR A 158 8.65 -10.59 -2.32
N ILE A 159 7.78 -9.71 -1.81
CA ILE A 159 7.36 -8.48 -2.48
C ILE A 159 8.56 -7.50 -2.57
N PRO A 160 8.84 -6.91 -3.75
CA PRO A 160 9.89 -5.91 -3.94
C PRO A 160 9.76 -4.71 -2.99
N LEU A 161 10.89 -4.03 -2.73
CA LEU A 161 10.95 -2.89 -1.81
C LEU A 161 10.69 -1.55 -2.50
N GLY A 162 10.80 -1.49 -3.83
CA GLY A 162 10.54 -0.27 -4.56
C GLY A 162 10.55 -0.48 -6.08
N ALA A 163 10.40 0.63 -6.79
CA ALA A 163 10.49 0.68 -8.24
C ALA A 163 11.15 1.99 -8.69
N THR A 164 11.72 1.98 -9.88
CA THR A 164 12.10 3.18 -10.61
C THR A 164 11.19 3.32 -11.82
N ILE A 165 10.76 4.55 -12.12
CA ILE A 165 9.97 4.88 -13.31
C ILE A 165 10.82 5.74 -14.22
N ASP A 166 11.05 5.28 -15.45
CA ASP A 166 11.87 5.94 -16.48
C ASP A 166 13.29 6.32 -16.00
N GLY A 167 13.78 5.62 -14.96
CA GLY A 167 15.09 5.86 -14.34
C GLY A 167 15.22 7.19 -13.58
N LYS A 168 14.17 8.01 -13.47
CA LYS A 168 14.23 9.33 -12.82
C LYS A 168 13.34 9.49 -11.60
N ILE A 169 12.36 8.61 -11.42
CA ILE A 169 11.49 8.60 -10.25
C ILE A 169 11.80 7.34 -9.46
N PHE A 170 12.01 7.47 -8.16
CA PHE A 170 12.08 6.32 -7.25
C PHE A 170 10.77 6.25 -6.46
N ALA A 171 10.20 5.05 -6.37
CA ALA A 171 8.98 4.77 -5.64
C ALA A 171 9.26 3.73 -4.54
N THR A 172 8.86 4.06 -3.31
CA THR A 172 8.92 3.18 -2.12
C THR A 172 7.72 3.48 -1.24
N HIS A 173 7.34 2.60 -0.32
CA HIS A 173 6.19 2.85 0.56
C HIS A 173 6.45 3.98 1.57
N GLY A 174 7.48 3.78 2.39
CA GLY A 174 7.98 4.66 3.44
C GLY A 174 8.79 5.81 2.86
N GLY A 175 10.08 5.84 3.15
CA GLY A 175 10.95 6.91 2.69
C GLY A 175 12.43 6.58 2.80
N LEU A 176 13.24 7.61 3.02
CA LEU A 176 14.69 7.45 2.99
C LEU A 176 15.24 6.91 4.32
N SER A 177 16.44 6.32 4.24
CA SER A 177 17.17 5.78 5.39
C SER A 177 18.49 6.54 5.58
N PRO A 178 18.89 6.89 6.82
CA PRO A 178 20.23 7.42 7.08
C PRO A 178 21.35 6.44 6.73
N SER A 179 21.03 5.13 6.64
CA SER A 179 21.98 4.08 6.27
C SER A 179 22.03 3.82 4.75
N CYS A 180 21.25 4.54 3.95
CA CYS A 180 21.14 4.33 2.50
C CYS A 180 21.30 5.64 1.73
N GLN A 181 22.42 5.78 1.01
CA GLN A 181 22.64 6.92 0.11
C GLN A 181 22.39 6.58 -1.34
N LEU A 182 22.55 5.31 -1.74
CA LEU A 182 22.45 4.86 -3.13
C LEU A 182 21.40 3.77 -3.32
N LEU A 183 20.70 3.79 -4.46
CA LEU A 183 19.75 2.75 -4.85
C LEU A 183 20.40 1.36 -4.89
N ASP A 184 21.69 1.26 -5.20
CA ASP A 184 22.42 -0.02 -5.21
C ASP A 184 22.47 -0.70 -3.84
N GLN A 185 22.46 0.07 -2.75
CA GLN A 185 22.40 -0.49 -1.41
C GLN A 185 21.05 -1.19 -1.18
N ILE A 186 19.96 -0.64 -1.72
CA ILE A 186 18.62 -1.24 -1.68
C ILE A 186 18.57 -2.50 -2.54
N ARG A 187 19.17 -2.47 -3.74
CA ARG A 187 19.27 -3.64 -4.64
C ARG A 187 19.97 -4.84 -3.98
N ALA A 188 20.90 -4.59 -3.06
CA ALA A 188 21.68 -5.61 -2.37
C ALA A 188 21.01 -6.19 -1.10
N ILE A 189 19.86 -5.66 -0.66
CA ILE A 189 19.17 -6.15 0.54
C ILE A 189 18.69 -7.59 0.34
N ASP A 190 18.92 -8.46 1.31
CA ASP A 190 18.16 -9.71 1.42
C ASP A 190 16.77 -9.40 1.97
N ARG A 191 15.78 -9.33 1.08
CA ARG A 191 14.39 -8.96 1.41
C ARG A 191 13.53 -10.14 1.86
N PHE A 192 13.97 -11.39 1.65
CA PHE A 192 13.18 -12.61 1.80
C PHE A 192 13.00 -13.03 3.27
N LYS A 193 12.52 -12.09 4.07
CA LYS A 193 12.37 -12.18 5.52
C LYS A 193 11.33 -11.18 5.99
N GLU A 194 10.94 -11.33 7.25
CA GLU A 194 10.14 -10.35 7.96
C GLU A 194 10.83 -8.98 7.96
N VAL A 195 10.03 -7.90 7.91
CA VAL A 195 10.57 -6.53 8.02
C VAL A 195 11.30 -6.42 9.37
N PRO A 196 12.60 -6.07 9.39
CA PRO A 196 13.35 -5.92 10.63
C PRO A 196 12.85 -4.72 11.44
N HIS A 197 13.27 -4.63 12.71
CA HIS A 197 12.97 -3.47 13.56
C HIS A 197 13.78 -2.23 13.19
N ASP A 198 14.92 -2.40 12.50
CA ASP A 198 15.83 -1.33 12.08
C ASP A 198 16.52 -1.64 10.75
N GLY A 199 17.26 -0.65 10.24
CA GLY A 199 18.03 -0.73 9.00
C GLY A 199 17.24 -0.35 7.75
N ILE A 200 17.92 -0.40 6.60
CA ILE A 200 17.41 0.18 5.34
C ILE A 200 16.02 -0.33 4.97
N MET A 201 15.76 -1.64 5.15
CA MET A 201 14.46 -2.23 4.82
C MET A 201 13.33 -1.70 5.72
N ALA A 202 13.58 -1.55 7.02
CA ALA A 202 12.60 -0.97 7.95
C ALA A 202 12.32 0.50 7.60
N ASP A 203 13.38 1.28 7.39
CA ASP A 203 13.28 2.70 7.07
C ASP A 203 12.54 2.95 5.74
N LEU A 204 12.77 2.10 4.73
CA LEU A 204 12.11 2.19 3.42
C LEU A 204 10.59 2.03 3.48
N VAL A 205 10.06 1.42 4.54
CA VAL A 205 8.61 1.23 4.75
C VAL A 205 8.05 2.07 5.91
N TRP A 206 8.89 2.71 6.74
CA TRP A 206 8.42 3.47 7.91
C TRP A 206 8.81 4.97 7.93
N SER A 207 9.79 5.39 7.14
CA SER A 207 10.28 6.76 7.18
C SER A 207 9.32 7.76 6.52
N ASP A 208 9.34 9.00 7.00
CA ASP A 208 8.42 10.08 6.59
C ASP A 208 9.15 11.38 6.24
N PRO A 209 8.70 12.14 5.22
CA PRO A 209 9.17 13.50 5.01
C PRO A 209 8.68 14.44 6.12
N ASP A 210 9.53 15.35 6.56
CA ASP A 210 9.17 16.43 7.47
C ASP A 210 9.72 17.77 6.93
N PRO A 211 8.85 18.72 6.53
CA PRO A 211 9.27 20.00 5.97
C PRO A 211 9.91 20.93 7.00
N GLU A 212 9.78 20.65 8.31
CA GLU A 212 10.33 21.48 9.38
C GLU A 212 11.78 21.15 9.73
N ILE A 213 12.35 20.08 9.16
CA ILE A 213 13.73 19.64 9.39
C ILE A 213 14.55 19.65 8.10
N ALA A 214 15.88 19.74 8.25
CA ALA A 214 16.82 19.69 7.13
C ALA A 214 17.43 18.30 6.93
N ASP A 215 17.79 17.64 8.03
CA ASP A 215 18.46 16.33 8.07
C ASP A 215 17.49 15.22 8.55
N PHE A 216 18.01 14.04 8.90
CA PHE A 216 17.25 12.99 9.55
C PHE A 216 16.95 13.28 11.03
N LYS A 217 15.80 12.78 11.51
CA LYS A 217 15.43 12.73 12.93
C LYS A 217 14.73 11.41 13.23
N LEU A 218 14.82 10.92 14.46
CA LEU A 218 14.07 9.73 14.88
C LEU A 218 12.57 9.95 14.69
N SER A 219 11.89 8.97 14.10
CA SER A 219 10.45 9.02 13.89
C SER A 219 9.69 8.87 15.20
N PRO A 220 8.62 9.65 15.44
CA PRO A 220 7.75 9.46 16.59
C PRO A 220 6.97 8.15 16.55
N ARG A 221 6.94 7.45 15.39
CA ARG A 221 6.32 6.12 15.24
C ARG A 221 7.03 5.02 16.02
N GLY A 222 8.28 5.27 16.43
CA GLY A 222 9.14 4.24 17.04
C GLY A 222 9.80 3.30 16.03
N ALA A 223 9.62 3.54 14.72
CA ALA A 223 10.30 2.88 13.61
C ALA A 223 10.56 3.88 12.48
N GLY A 224 11.65 3.69 11.73
CA GLY A 224 12.05 4.61 10.66
C GLY A 224 12.52 5.99 11.16
N TYR A 225 12.64 6.93 10.22
CA TYR A 225 13.13 8.28 10.46
C TYR A 225 12.24 9.32 9.79
N LEU A 226 12.22 10.53 10.35
CA LEU A 226 11.83 11.71 9.60
C LEU A 226 13.01 12.15 8.73
N PHE A 227 12.77 12.59 7.49
CA PHE A 227 13.81 13.12 6.60
C PHE A 227 13.44 14.49 6.04
N GLY A 228 14.42 15.39 6.01
CA GLY A 228 14.26 16.77 5.56
C GLY A 228 14.70 17.05 4.11
N TYR A 229 14.67 18.33 3.76
CA TYR A 229 14.98 18.81 2.41
C TYR A 229 16.40 18.47 1.95
N ASP A 230 17.42 18.62 2.80
CA ASP A 230 18.81 18.40 2.39
C ASP A 230 19.08 16.91 2.14
N VAL A 231 18.46 16.02 2.92
CA VAL A 231 18.47 14.57 2.68
C VAL A 231 17.88 14.26 1.31
N MET A 232 16.67 14.74 1.03
CA MET A 232 15.99 14.49 -0.24
C MET A 232 16.79 15.03 -1.43
N ARG A 233 17.33 16.25 -1.32
CA ARG A 233 18.17 16.86 -2.36
C ARG A 233 19.42 16.04 -2.64
N LYS A 234 20.13 15.61 -1.60
CA LYS A 234 21.34 14.81 -1.74
C LYS A 234 21.03 13.44 -2.36
N PHE A 235 20.01 12.74 -1.86
CA PHE A 235 19.63 11.44 -2.40
C PHE A 235 19.26 11.51 -3.88
N ASN A 236 18.47 12.52 -4.29
CA ASN A 236 18.13 12.71 -5.69
C ASN A 236 19.36 13.01 -6.56
N HIS A 237 20.25 13.89 -6.10
CA HIS A 237 21.48 14.21 -6.81
C HIS A 237 22.37 12.98 -7.02
N ASP A 238 22.62 12.21 -5.96
CA ASP A 238 23.57 11.10 -5.99
C ASP A 238 23.07 9.90 -6.81
N ASN A 239 21.75 9.79 -6.99
CA ASN A 239 21.11 8.72 -7.75
C ASN A 239 20.57 9.17 -9.11
N ASP A 240 20.84 10.41 -9.54
CA ASP A 240 20.33 11.00 -10.78
C ASP A 240 18.78 10.95 -10.90
N LEU A 241 18.10 11.12 -9.76
CA LEU A 241 16.64 11.14 -9.64
C LEU A 241 16.10 12.57 -9.60
N GLN A 242 14.84 12.72 -9.97
CA GLN A 242 14.10 13.97 -9.91
C GLN A 242 13.08 13.99 -8.76
N GLN A 243 12.55 12.84 -8.38
CA GLN A 243 11.45 12.72 -7.45
C GLN A 243 11.44 11.37 -6.72
N LEU A 244 11.05 11.42 -5.45
CA LEU A 244 10.55 10.30 -4.66
C LEU A 244 9.01 10.30 -4.71
N VAL A 245 8.39 9.18 -5.07
CA VAL A 245 6.94 8.97 -4.89
C VAL A 245 6.74 7.93 -3.80
N ARG A 246 5.86 8.21 -2.84
CA ARG A 246 5.67 7.39 -1.67
C ARG A 246 4.22 7.37 -1.18
N ALA A 247 3.93 6.60 -0.11
CA ALA A 247 2.59 6.48 0.48
C ALA A 247 2.62 6.63 2.01
N HIS A 248 1.98 5.76 2.82
CA HIS A 248 2.11 5.60 4.30
C HIS A 248 1.62 6.75 5.21
N GLN A 249 1.58 7.99 4.72
CA GLN A 249 1.07 9.15 5.47
C GLN A 249 -0.28 9.58 4.94
N LEU A 250 -1.28 9.55 5.82
CA LEU A 250 -2.63 10.04 5.53
C LEU A 250 -2.57 11.47 4.98
N CYS A 251 -3.09 11.63 3.76
CA CYS A 251 -3.22 12.93 3.10
C CYS A 251 -4.71 13.31 3.04
N ASN A 252 -5.11 14.40 3.70
CA ASN A 252 -6.53 14.80 3.74
C ASN A 252 -7.13 15.03 2.33
N GLU A 253 -6.33 15.55 1.39
CA GLU A 253 -6.73 15.78 -0.01
C GLU A 253 -6.27 14.66 -0.96
N GLY A 254 -5.89 13.50 -0.42
CA GLY A 254 -5.44 12.34 -1.20
C GLY A 254 -3.97 12.38 -1.64
N PHE A 255 -3.29 13.53 -1.61
CA PHE A 255 -1.84 13.61 -1.82
C PHE A 255 -1.23 14.85 -1.16
N VAL A 256 0.10 14.84 -0.96
CA VAL A 256 0.88 16.00 -0.53
C VAL A 256 2.19 16.08 -1.33
N SER A 257 2.49 17.26 -1.86
CA SER A 257 3.76 17.55 -2.53
C SER A 257 4.71 18.31 -1.59
N TYR A 258 5.92 17.79 -1.45
CA TYR A 258 6.99 18.40 -0.66
C TYR A 258 8.07 18.96 -1.60
N TRP A 259 8.60 20.11 -1.21
CA TRP A 259 9.77 20.75 -1.83
C TRP A 259 9.69 20.82 -3.37
N GLN A 260 8.57 21.36 -3.87
CA GLN A 260 8.30 21.53 -5.30
C GLN A 260 8.32 20.20 -6.09
N GLY A 261 7.69 19.17 -5.52
CA GLY A 261 7.53 17.86 -6.17
C GLY A 261 8.75 16.96 -6.10
N MET A 262 9.76 17.28 -5.28
CA MET A 262 10.90 16.39 -5.04
C MET A 262 10.51 15.14 -4.25
N CYS A 263 9.49 15.24 -3.40
CA CYS A 263 8.85 14.11 -2.74
C CYS A 263 7.33 14.29 -2.87
N LEU A 264 6.63 13.23 -3.27
CA LEU A 264 5.19 13.22 -3.44
C LEU A 264 4.61 12.04 -2.65
N THR A 265 3.74 12.34 -1.70
CA THR A 265 2.99 11.33 -0.95
C THR A 265 1.62 11.14 -1.58
N ILE A 266 1.26 9.90 -1.90
CA ILE A 266 -0.03 9.49 -2.46
C ILE A 266 -0.78 8.66 -1.43
N TRP A 267 -2.06 8.96 -1.23
CA TRP A 267 -2.96 8.24 -0.35
C TRP A 267 -4.20 7.80 -1.12
N SER A 268 -4.52 6.50 -1.13
CA SER A 268 -5.56 5.96 -2.01
C SER A 268 -6.77 5.36 -1.27
N ALA A 269 -6.84 5.50 0.06
CA ALA A 269 -7.97 5.04 0.89
C ALA A 269 -8.83 6.24 1.36
N PRO A 270 -9.93 6.58 0.67
CA PRO A 270 -10.79 7.69 1.05
C PRO A 270 -11.60 7.34 2.30
N ASN A 271 -12.05 8.35 3.04
CA ASN A 271 -12.72 8.19 4.33
C ASN A 271 -12.06 7.10 5.20
N TYR A 272 -10.74 7.21 5.34
CA TYR A 272 -9.91 6.15 5.91
C TYR A 272 -10.46 5.63 7.25
N CYS A 273 -10.41 4.30 7.43
CA CYS A 273 -10.97 3.63 8.60
C CYS A 273 -12.46 3.92 8.83
N TYR A 274 -13.20 4.28 7.77
CA TYR A 274 -14.62 4.62 7.78
C TYR A 274 -14.96 5.82 8.69
N ARG A 275 -14.00 6.73 8.91
CA ARG A 275 -14.19 7.84 9.87
C ARG A 275 -13.33 9.08 9.64
N CYS A 276 -12.25 8.99 8.88
CA CYS A 276 -11.31 10.10 8.75
C CYS A 276 -11.82 11.23 7.86
N GLY A 277 -12.78 10.96 6.95
CA GLY A 277 -13.34 11.97 6.05
C GLY A 277 -12.35 12.59 5.05
N ASN A 278 -11.17 11.99 4.87
CA ASN A 278 -10.20 12.39 3.86
C ASN A 278 -10.64 11.94 2.46
N ARG A 279 -10.12 12.62 1.45
CA ARG A 279 -10.18 12.21 0.05
C ARG A 279 -9.04 11.23 -0.26
N ALA A 280 -9.09 10.61 -1.44
CA ALA A 280 -8.03 9.76 -1.95
C ALA A 280 -7.57 10.22 -3.33
N SER A 281 -6.39 9.79 -3.75
CA SER A 281 -5.92 10.00 -5.11
C SER A 281 -5.14 8.83 -5.65
N VAL A 282 -5.03 8.78 -6.98
CA VAL A 282 -3.99 8.00 -7.69
C VAL A 282 -3.14 8.94 -8.53
N LEU A 283 -1.88 8.59 -8.73
CA LEU A 283 -0.96 9.38 -9.54
C LEU A 283 -0.82 8.76 -10.93
N GLU A 284 -1.38 9.41 -11.94
CA GLU A 284 -1.20 9.04 -13.34
C GLU A 284 0.07 9.71 -13.91
N ILE A 285 0.99 8.90 -14.43
CA ILE A 285 2.19 9.36 -15.11
C ILE A 285 2.02 9.02 -16.59
N SER A 286 1.72 10.02 -17.42
CA SER A 286 1.45 9.83 -18.85
C SER A 286 2.72 9.68 -19.69
N HIS A 287 3.69 10.55 -19.44
CA HIS A 287 5.00 10.56 -20.07
C HIS A 287 5.95 11.34 -19.18
N SER A 288 7.22 11.00 -19.28
CA SER A 288 8.29 11.67 -18.56
C SER A 288 8.81 12.89 -19.33
N SER A 289 8.22 14.07 -19.11
CA SER A 289 8.82 15.34 -19.53
C SER A 289 9.47 16.02 -18.32
N TYR A 290 10.81 16.01 -18.28
CA TYR A 290 11.59 16.58 -17.18
C TYR A 290 12.05 18.01 -17.45
N GLU A 291 11.41 18.72 -18.39
CA GLU A 291 11.73 20.12 -18.63
C GLU A 291 11.45 20.95 -17.37
N ALA A 292 12.29 21.97 -17.16
CA ALA A 292 12.49 22.65 -15.89
C ALA A 292 11.19 22.91 -15.10
N ARG A 293 11.26 22.74 -13.76
CA ARG A 293 10.25 22.99 -12.71
C ARG A 293 9.57 24.38 -12.73
N LYS A 294 9.79 25.18 -13.76
CA LYS A 294 9.27 26.53 -13.94
C LYS A 294 7.81 26.44 -14.41
N ASN A 295 6.91 26.71 -13.47
CA ASN A 295 5.49 27.08 -13.65
C ASN A 295 4.42 26.01 -13.39
N ASN A 296 4.71 24.91 -12.66
CA ASN A 296 3.63 24.03 -12.22
C ASN A 296 3.12 24.40 -10.81
N SER A 297 1.92 24.98 -10.73
CA SER A 297 1.25 25.37 -9.48
C SER A 297 0.76 24.20 -8.64
N GLN A 298 0.75 22.97 -9.19
CA GLN A 298 0.24 21.77 -8.50
C GLN A 298 1.31 21.02 -7.69
N GLY A 299 2.59 21.40 -7.77
CA GLY A 299 3.66 20.70 -7.04
C GLY A 299 3.97 19.29 -7.56
N VAL A 300 3.53 18.93 -8.77
CA VAL A 300 3.87 17.67 -9.44
C VAL A 300 4.75 17.92 -10.66
N LEU A 301 5.45 16.89 -11.14
CA LEU A 301 6.26 17.01 -12.36
C LEU A 301 5.37 17.10 -13.61
N PRO A 302 5.84 17.70 -14.72
CA PRO A 302 5.10 17.68 -15.98
C PRO A 302 4.79 16.25 -16.43
N GLY A 303 3.59 16.03 -16.98
CA GLY A 303 3.10 14.71 -17.38
C GLY A 303 2.51 13.87 -16.24
N GLN A 304 2.53 14.38 -15.00
CA GLN A 304 1.89 13.78 -13.83
C GLN A 304 0.54 14.42 -13.51
N TYR A 305 -0.43 13.61 -13.10
CA TYR A 305 -1.75 14.06 -12.68
C TYR A 305 -2.23 13.25 -11.47
N CYS A 306 -2.55 13.93 -10.36
CA CYS A 306 -3.18 13.30 -9.21
C CYS A 306 -4.70 13.30 -9.43
N ASN A 307 -5.27 12.14 -9.72
CA ASN A 307 -6.70 11.97 -9.91
C ASN A 307 -7.35 11.75 -8.55
N VAL A 308 -7.99 12.80 -8.01
CA VAL A 308 -8.56 12.82 -6.65
C VAL A 308 -10.03 12.38 -6.68
N PHE A 309 -10.39 11.47 -5.79
CA PHE A 309 -11.73 10.87 -5.68
C PHE A 309 -12.19 10.76 -4.22
N GLU A 310 -13.51 10.61 -4.05
CA GLU A 310 -14.17 10.44 -2.75
C GLU A 310 -14.40 8.95 -2.45
N ALA A 311 -14.87 8.67 -1.23
CA ALA A 311 -15.25 7.32 -0.83
C ALA A 311 -16.34 6.72 -1.73
N SER A 312 -16.27 5.41 -1.97
CA SER A 312 -17.31 4.72 -2.70
C SER A 312 -18.62 4.70 -1.90
N PRO A 313 -19.78 4.59 -2.58
CA PRO A 313 -21.06 4.45 -1.87
C PRO A 313 -21.08 3.29 -0.88
N GLU A 314 -20.42 2.16 -1.21
CA GLU A 314 -20.30 1.01 -0.31
C GLU A 314 -19.46 1.30 0.94
N ASN A 315 -18.43 2.15 0.83
CA ASN A 315 -17.67 2.61 2.01
C ASN A 315 -18.56 3.44 2.95
N ASP A 316 -19.40 4.33 2.40
CA ASP A 316 -20.36 5.11 3.19
C ASP A 316 -21.44 4.20 3.83
N GLU A 317 -21.90 3.17 3.11
CA GLU A 317 -22.82 2.17 3.63
C GLU A 317 -22.20 1.37 4.78
N ASP A 318 -20.96 0.91 4.62
CA ASP A 318 -20.22 0.19 5.66
C ASP A 318 -19.98 1.05 6.90
N THR A 319 -19.67 2.34 6.70
CA THR A 319 -19.58 3.35 7.76
C THR A 319 -20.90 3.45 8.53
N PHE A 320 -22.02 3.55 7.81
CA PHE A 320 -23.35 3.65 8.40
C PHE A 320 -23.77 2.37 9.14
N GLN A 321 -23.38 1.20 8.63
CA GLN A 321 -23.63 -0.11 9.26
C GLN A 321 -22.71 -0.38 10.46
N GLY A 322 -21.79 0.53 10.78
CA GLY A 322 -20.86 0.36 11.89
C GLY A 322 -19.81 -0.72 11.64
N ARG A 323 -19.56 -1.09 10.38
CA ARG A 323 -18.40 -1.92 10.05
C ARG A 323 -17.15 -1.09 10.27
N GLY A 324 -16.39 -1.48 11.29
CA GLY A 324 -15.18 -0.77 11.69
C GLY A 324 -13.91 -1.51 11.33
N VAL A 325 -12.81 -0.93 11.77
CA VAL A 325 -11.47 -1.51 11.77
C VAL A 325 -11.50 -2.90 12.44
N ASN A 326 -10.77 -3.87 11.86
CA ASN A 326 -10.54 -5.22 12.39
C ASN A 326 -11.66 -6.26 12.22
N GLY A 327 -12.63 -6.04 11.33
CA GLY A 327 -13.56 -7.12 10.97
C GLY A 327 -14.57 -7.51 12.06
N ILE A 328 -14.71 -6.72 13.13
CA ILE A 328 -15.62 -6.99 14.25
C ILE A 328 -16.93 -6.21 14.02
N ASN A 329 -18.04 -6.95 13.89
CA ASN A 329 -19.37 -6.37 13.92
C ASN A 329 -19.75 -6.04 15.39
N PRO A 330 -20.13 -4.80 15.73
CA PRO A 330 -20.54 -4.44 17.09
C PRO A 330 -21.66 -5.32 17.67
N ASP A 331 -22.50 -5.93 16.83
CA ASP A 331 -23.59 -6.83 17.26
C ASP A 331 -23.11 -8.15 17.91
N ASN A 332 -21.82 -8.51 17.77
CA ASN A 332 -21.24 -9.68 18.44
C ASN A 332 -20.64 -9.37 19.83
N LEU A 333 -20.68 -8.12 20.30
CA LEU A 333 -20.19 -7.73 21.63
C LEU A 333 -21.24 -7.89 22.73
N HIS A 334 -21.56 -9.13 23.09
CA HIS A 334 -22.21 -9.42 24.38
C HIS A 334 -21.34 -10.17 25.39
N SER A 335 -20.05 -10.43 25.13
CA SER A 335 -19.24 -11.20 26.11
C SER A 335 -17.75 -10.87 26.25
N SER A 336 -17.24 -9.72 25.81
CA SER A 336 -15.89 -9.31 26.24
C SER A 336 -15.73 -7.80 26.18
N LYS A 337 -15.61 -7.19 27.36
CA LYS A 337 -15.17 -5.79 27.48
C LYS A 337 -13.76 -5.70 26.93
N ASP A 338 -13.66 -5.13 25.74
CA ASP A 338 -12.39 -4.79 25.13
C ASP A 338 -11.73 -3.66 25.96
N SER A 339 -10.49 -3.89 26.37
CA SER A 339 -9.71 -3.03 27.27
C SER A 339 -9.49 -1.62 26.72
N PHE A 340 -9.76 -1.41 25.43
CA PHE A 340 -9.57 -0.15 24.74
C PHE A 340 -10.76 0.82 24.90
N SER A 341 -12.00 0.32 25.04
CA SER A 341 -13.19 1.19 25.16
C SER A 341 -13.27 1.89 26.52
N ALA A 342 -12.76 1.25 27.58
CA ALA A 342 -12.85 1.77 28.94
C ALA A 342 -11.99 3.03 29.19
N TYR A 343 -11.08 3.38 28.28
CA TYR A 343 -10.21 4.54 28.43
C TYR A 343 -10.86 5.86 27.97
N PHE A 344 -11.87 5.80 27.10
CA PHE A 344 -12.45 6.97 26.44
C PHE A 344 -13.82 7.40 26.96
N ASP A 345 -14.47 6.62 27.81
CA ASP A 345 -15.82 6.92 28.34
C ASP A 345 -15.89 8.06 29.37
N GLY A 346 -14.79 8.78 29.61
CA GLY A 346 -14.66 9.72 30.72
C GLY A 346 -14.30 11.17 30.40
N ARG A 347 -14.07 11.58 29.15
CA ARG A 347 -13.61 12.94 28.85
C ARG A 347 -14.48 13.66 27.81
N ALA A 348 -14.92 14.85 28.20
CA ALA A 348 -15.80 15.71 27.44
C ALA A 348 -15.24 16.05 26.06
N ARG A 349 -16.16 16.14 25.09
CA ARG A 349 -15.94 16.53 23.69
C ARG A 349 -15.19 17.85 23.58
N THR A 350 -13.87 17.78 23.43
CA THR A 350 -12.99 18.74 22.76
C THR A 350 -11.58 18.19 22.89
N GLN A 351 -11.07 17.49 21.88
CA GLN A 351 -9.66 17.11 21.87
C GLN A 351 -9.15 16.89 20.44
N GLN A 352 -7.98 17.48 20.20
CA GLN A 352 -7.11 17.27 19.04
C GLN A 352 -7.03 15.80 18.69
N VAL A 353 -7.08 15.53 17.38
CA VAL A 353 -6.89 14.22 16.79
C VAL A 353 -5.43 13.83 17.02
N GLU A 354 -5.17 12.96 18.00
CA GLU A 354 -3.91 12.24 18.09
C GLU A 354 -3.92 11.13 17.03
N TYR A 355 -3.26 11.44 15.91
CA TYR A 355 -2.93 10.48 14.86
C TYR A 355 -1.88 9.50 15.40
N PHE A 356 -2.31 8.41 16.03
CA PHE A 356 -1.46 7.23 16.12
C PHE A 356 -1.51 6.51 14.77
N LEU A 357 -0.68 7.01 13.86
CA LEU A 357 -0.33 6.43 12.55
C LEU A 357 0.69 5.31 12.76
#